data_AF-A0A7S4MNT3-F1
#
_entry.id   AF-A0A7S4MNT3-F1
#
_cell.length_a   1.000
_cell.length_b   1.000
_cell.length_c   1.000
_cell.angle_alpha   90.00
_cell.angle_beta   90.00
_cell.angle_gamma   90.00
#
_symmetry.space_group_name_H-M   'P 1'
#
loop_
_entity.id
_entity.type
_entity.pdbx_description
1 polymer ?
#
loop_
_entity_poly.entity_id
_entity_poly.type
_entity_poly.pdbx_seq_one_letter_code
_entity_poly.pdbx_strand_id
1 'polypeptide(L)'
;MNYFKTRPELIKERPTMYTVVRLIFSVVFLTVRVVMWVPNMFDWLKTCGILCYTCDNASCYAGLGLSMLAGFGLTVLQMVWASKIVEGLLKAAAGGGKKKKSAEDNSEKKD
;
A
#
# COMPACT_ATOMS: atom_id res chain seq x y z
N MET A 1 -1.42 -9.28 10.80
CA MET A 1 -0.05 -8.92 11.27
C MET A 1 0.25 -9.29 12.73
N ASN A 2 -0.73 -9.57 13.60
CA ASN A 2 -0.44 -9.88 15.01
C ASN A 2 0.19 -11.26 15.26
N TYR A 3 0.03 -12.23 14.35
CA TYR A 3 0.55 -13.59 14.53
C TYR A 3 2.09 -13.66 14.59
N PHE A 4 2.79 -12.74 13.93
CA PHE A 4 4.25 -12.66 13.92
C PHE A 4 4.83 -11.90 15.13
N LYS A 5 4.00 -11.17 15.89
CA LYS A 5 4.43 -10.57 17.17
C LYS A 5 4.46 -11.61 18.29
N THR A 6 3.63 -12.65 18.19
CA THR A 6 3.47 -13.66 19.25
C THR A 6 4.59 -14.71 19.25
N ARG A 7 5.35 -14.87 18.15
CA ARG A 7 6.47 -15.82 18.04
C ARG A 7 7.63 -15.21 17.23
N PRO A 8 8.58 -14.49 17.87
CA PRO A 8 9.72 -13.87 17.19
C PRO A 8 10.72 -14.89 16.61
N GLU A 9 10.62 -16.14 17.03
CA GLU A 9 11.51 -17.27 16.70
C GLU A 9 11.37 -17.66 15.22
N LEU A 10 10.15 -17.64 14.69
CA LEU A 10 9.82 -17.93 13.28
C LEU A 10 10.33 -16.88 12.29
N ILE A 11 10.56 -15.64 12.76
CA ILE A 11 11.13 -14.56 11.93
C ILE A 11 12.63 -14.81 11.68
N LYS A 12 13.30 -15.49 12.63
CA LYS A 12 14.74 -15.75 12.59
C LYS A 12 15.11 -16.86 11.60
N GLU A 13 14.25 -17.87 11.45
CA GLU A 13 14.50 -18.99 10.52
C GLU A 13 14.20 -18.66 9.04
N ARG A 14 13.24 -17.77 8.74
CA ARG A 14 12.76 -17.53 7.36
C ARG A 14 12.49 -16.05 7.06
N PRO A 15 13.49 -15.14 7.14
CA PRO A 15 13.31 -13.70 6.90
C PRO A 15 12.79 -13.39 5.48
N THR A 16 13.12 -14.25 4.51
CA THR A 16 12.69 -14.12 3.11
C THR A 16 11.18 -14.30 2.96
N MET A 17 10.57 -15.27 3.65
CA MET A 17 9.12 -15.52 3.56
C MET A 17 8.30 -14.36 4.14
N TYR A 18 8.72 -13.82 5.27
CA TYR A 18 8.09 -12.64 5.88
C TYR A 18 8.13 -11.42 4.94
N THR A 19 9.27 -11.23 4.25
CA THR A 19 9.45 -10.17 3.27
C THR A 19 8.54 -10.38 2.05
N VAL A 20 8.45 -11.61 1.53
CA VAL A 20 7.60 -11.95 0.37
C VAL A 20 6.12 -11.77 0.69
N VAL A 21 5.63 -12.26 1.83
CA VAL A 21 4.22 -12.09 2.22
C VAL A 21 3.87 -10.61 2.40
N ARG A 22 4.77 -9.83 2.98
CA ARG A 22 4.59 -8.38 3.13
C ARG A 22 4.59 -7.67 1.77
N LEU A 23 5.40 -8.13 0.82
CA LEU A 23 5.46 -7.62 -0.55
C LEU A 23 4.17 -7.94 -1.31
N ILE A 24 3.71 -9.20 -1.28
CA ILE A 24 2.45 -9.61 -1.90
C ILE A 24 1.28 -8.84 -1.32
N PHE A 25 1.20 -8.74 0.02
CA PHE A 25 0.16 -7.96 0.68
C PHE A 25 0.19 -6.49 0.25
N SER A 26 1.38 -5.90 0.14
CA SER A 26 1.55 -4.52 -0.29
C SER A 26 1.15 -4.30 -1.75
N VAL A 27 1.51 -5.21 -2.65
CA VAL A 27 1.11 -5.16 -4.06
C VAL A 27 -0.40 -5.33 -4.20
N VAL A 28 -1.00 -6.32 -3.54
CA VAL A 28 -2.46 -6.53 -3.56
C VAL A 28 -3.19 -5.31 -2.99
N PHE A 29 -2.71 -4.77 -1.87
CA PHE A 29 -3.26 -3.56 -1.29
C PHE A 29 -3.18 -2.37 -2.24
N LEU A 30 -2.05 -2.19 -2.92
CA LEU A 30 -1.83 -1.10 -3.87
C LEU A 30 -2.68 -1.29 -5.13
N THR A 31 -2.82 -2.50 -5.64
CA THR A 31 -3.71 -2.79 -6.79
C THR A 31 -5.16 -2.52 -6.42
N VAL A 32 -5.66 -3.06 -5.32
CA VAL A 32 -7.06 -2.86 -4.90
C VAL A 32 -7.32 -1.38 -4.65
N ARG A 33 -6.43 -0.68 -3.92
CA ARG A 33 -6.62 0.75 -3.69
C ARG A 33 -6.41 1.57 -4.95
N VAL A 34 -5.29 1.53 -5.64
CA VAL A 34 -5.08 2.42 -6.79
C VAL A 34 -6.01 2.09 -7.96
N VAL A 35 -6.24 0.82 -8.28
CA VAL A 35 -7.03 0.45 -9.47
C VAL A 35 -8.54 0.50 -9.21
N MET A 36 -9.03 0.06 -8.04
CA MET A 36 -10.48 0.13 -7.77
C MET A 36 -10.90 1.46 -7.12
N TRP A 37 -10.07 2.07 -6.26
CA TRP A 37 -10.47 3.31 -5.57
C TRP A 37 -10.52 4.50 -6.51
N VAL A 38 -9.56 4.67 -7.42
CA VAL A 38 -9.51 5.84 -8.31
C VAL A 38 -10.78 5.99 -9.17
N PRO A 39 -11.23 4.96 -9.92
CA PRO A 39 -12.47 5.08 -10.70
C PRO A 39 -13.70 5.24 -9.80
N ASN A 40 -13.77 4.50 -8.69
CA ASN A 40 -14.88 4.62 -7.74
C ASN A 40 -14.96 6.02 -7.12
N MET A 41 -13.81 6.63 -6.83
CA MET A 41 -13.71 7.98 -6.31
C MET A 41 -14.12 9.01 -7.36
N PHE A 42 -13.80 8.76 -8.63
CA PHE A 42 -14.20 9.62 -9.73
C PHE A 42 -15.72 9.61 -9.94
N ASP A 43 -16.34 8.43 -9.93
CA ASP A 43 -17.80 8.28 -9.99
C ASP A 43 -18.48 8.91 -8.77
N TRP A 44 -17.90 8.74 -7.59
CA TRP A 44 -18.42 9.35 -6.37
C TRP A 44 -18.33 10.88 -6.41
N LEU A 45 -17.22 11.46 -6.89
CA LEU A 45 -17.08 12.90 -7.07
C LEU A 45 -18.07 13.47 -8.09
N LYS A 46 -18.29 12.77 -9.23
CA LYS A 46 -19.35 13.18 -10.18
C LYS A 46 -20.71 13.17 -9.53
N THR A 47 -21.02 12.12 -8.77
CA THR A 47 -22.31 11.96 -8.08
C THR A 47 -22.50 13.07 -7.04
N CYS A 48 -21.48 13.35 -6.22
CA CYS A 48 -21.50 14.46 -5.27
C CYS A 48 -21.65 15.82 -5.96
N GLY A 49 -21.00 16.02 -7.12
CA GLY A 49 -21.13 17.26 -7.90
C GLY A 49 -22.57 17.49 -8.39
N ILE A 50 -23.22 16.45 -8.89
CA ILE A 50 -24.63 16.50 -9.31
C ILE A 50 -25.55 16.77 -8.10
N LEU A 51 -25.28 16.10 -6.97
CA LEU A 51 -26.04 16.30 -5.73
C LEU A 51 -25.89 17.72 -5.18
N CYS A 52 -24.69 18.31 -5.23
CA CYS A 52 -24.48 19.70 -4.84
C CYS A 52 -25.34 20.65 -5.69
N TYR A 53 -25.43 20.41 -7.00
CA TYR A 53 -26.24 21.25 -7.89
C TYR A 53 -27.75 21.15 -7.63
N THR A 54 -28.20 20.02 -7.06
CA THR A 54 -29.62 19.74 -6.81
C THR A 54 -30.06 20.15 -5.40
N CYS A 55 -29.12 20.41 -4.49
CA CYS A 55 -29.43 20.75 -3.10
C CYS A 55 -29.59 22.26 -2.90
N ASP A 56 -30.75 22.66 -2.37
CA ASP A 56 -31.05 24.08 -2.05
C ASP A 56 -30.64 24.48 -0.61
N ASN A 57 -30.39 23.49 0.26
CA ASN A 57 -30.10 23.73 1.67
C ASN A 57 -28.60 23.89 1.94
N ALA A 58 -28.23 24.94 2.68
CA ALA A 58 -26.85 25.20 3.11
C ALA A 58 -26.22 24.03 3.88
N SER A 59 -27.01 23.32 4.70
CA SER A 59 -26.58 22.14 5.44
C SER A 59 -26.21 20.96 4.53
N CYS A 60 -26.89 20.81 3.39
CA CYS A 60 -26.56 19.80 2.39
C CYS A 60 -25.23 20.12 1.70
N TYR A 61 -25.02 21.38 1.31
CA TYR A 61 -23.74 21.85 0.75
C TYR A 61 -22.57 21.64 1.71
N ALA A 62 -22.75 21.99 2.99
CA ALA A 62 -21.71 21.78 4.00
C ALA A 62 -21.39 20.29 4.21
N GLY A 63 -22.41 19.43 4.25
CA GLY A 63 -22.23 17.98 4.40
C GLY A 63 -21.53 17.33 3.21
N LEU A 64 -21.93 17.68 1.99
CA LEU A 64 -21.29 17.20 0.76
C LEU A 64 -19.87 17.74 0.62
N GLY A 65 -19.66 19.03 0.92
CA GLY A 65 -18.33 19.65 0.90
C GLY A 65 -17.36 19.01 1.89
N LEU A 66 -17.79 18.79 3.14
CA LEU A 66 -17.00 18.09 4.15
C LEU A 66 -16.70 16.65 3.74
N SER A 67 -17.68 15.96 3.17
CA SER A 67 -17.50 14.60 2.67
C SER A 67 -16.46 14.56 1.55
N MET A 68 -16.58 15.44 0.55
CA MET A 68 -15.61 15.55 -0.56
C MET A 68 -14.21 15.87 -0.05
N LEU A 69 -14.09 16.78 0.92
CA LEU A 69 -12.81 17.13 1.54
C LEU A 69 -12.20 15.94 2.29
N ALA A 70 -13.00 15.23 3.10
CA ALA A 70 -12.56 14.03 3.81
C ALA A 70 -12.12 12.93 2.84
N GLY A 71 -12.89 12.73 1.76
CA GLY A 71 -12.56 11.80 0.70
C GLY A 71 -11.24 12.15 0.00
N PHE A 72 -11.03 13.42 -0.32
CA PHE A 72 -9.78 13.90 -0.90
C PHE A 72 -8.60 13.69 0.06
N GLY A 73 -8.77 14.07 1.32
CA GLY A 73 -7.74 13.88 2.36
C GLY A 73 -7.35 12.41 2.54
N LEU A 74 -8.33 11.49 2.55
CA LEU A 74 -8.08 10.05 2.59
C LEU A 74 -7.30 9.56 1.36
N THR A 75 -7.56 10.14 0.18
CA THR A 75 -6.89 9.75 -1.06
C THR A 75 -5.43 10.22 -1.07
N VAL A 76 -5.15 11.44 -0.62
CA VAL A 76 -3.78 11.95 -0.46
C VAL A 76 -3.01 11.08 0.54
N LEU A 77 -3.63 10.75 1.66
CA LEU A 77 -3.01 9.89 2.66
C LEU A 77 -2.66 8.52 2.05
N GLN A 78 -3.58 7.90 1.30
CA GLN A 78 -3.30 6.64 0.61
C GLN A 78 -2.15 6.73 -0.38
N MET A 79 -2.00 7.84 -1.11
CA MET A 79 -0.85 8.07 -2.00
C MET A 79 0.47 8.16 -1.23
N VAL A 80 0.51 8.85 -0.10
CA VAL A 80 1.71 8.93 0.75
C VAL A 80 2.13 7.54 1.25
N TRP A 81 1.16 6.72 1.68
CA TRP A 81 1.42 5.35 2.09
C TRP A 81 1.93 4.48 0.95
N ALA A 82 1.34 4.62 -0.25
CA ALA A 82 1.79 3.92 -1.45
C ALA A 82 3.26 4.26 -1.79
N SER A 83 3.64 5.55 -1.75
CA SER A 83 5.02 5.98 -2.01
C SER A 83 6.01 5.36 -1.02
N LYS A 84 5.69 5.33 0.28
CA LYS A 84 6.55 4.68 1.28
C LYS A 84 6.67 3.17 1.09
N ILE A 85 5.60 2.51 0.64
CA ILE A 85 5.64 1.10 0.29
C ILE A 85 6.58 0.87 -0.89
N VAL A 86 6.47 1.68 -1.95
CA VAL A 86 7.32 1.58 -3.15
C VAL A 86 8.78 1.85 -2.80
N GLU A 87 9.10 2.87 -1.98
CA GLU A 87 10.45 3.11 -1.48
C GLU A 87 11.00 1.91 -0.69
N GLY A 88 10.19 1.33 0.19
CA GLY A 88 10.55 0.13 0.94
C GLY A 88 10.84 -1.07 0.02
N LEU A 89 10.05 -1.21 -1.05
CA LEU A 89 10.21 -2.24 -2.08
C LEU A 89 11.48 -2.03 -2.92
N LEU A 90 11.72 -0.82 -3.39
CA LEU A 90 12.92 -0.45 -4.14
C LEU A 90 14.19 -0.65 -3.30
N LYS A 91 14.16 -0.28 -2.01
CA LYS A 91 15.28 -0.49 -1.09
C LYS A 91 15.53 -1.98 -0.82
N ALA A 92 14.47 -2.78 -0.70
CA ALA A 92 14.60 -4.24 -0.58
C ALA A 92 15.14 -4.89 -1.86
N ALA A 93 14.71 -4.43 -3.05
CA ALA A 93 15.19 -4.91 -4.34
C ALA A 93 16.66 -4.53 -4.58
N ALA A 94 17.05 -3.28 -4.29
CA ALA A 94 18.41 -2.80 -4.41
C ALA A 94 19.38 -3.44 -3.40
N GLY A 95 18.90 -3.77 -2.19
CA GLY A 95 19.69 -4.50 -1.18
C GLY A 95 19.79 -6.01 -1.40
N GLY A 96 18.88 -6.61 -2.18
CA GLY A 96 18.80 -8.06 -2.42
C GLY A 96 19.87 -8.62 -3.35
N GLY A 97 20.52 -7.78 -4.17
CA GLY A 97 21.49 -8.21 -5.18
C GLY A 97 22.86 -8.67 -4.64
N LYS A 98 23.24 -8.32 -3.41
CA LYS A 98 24.58 -8.65 -2.89
C LYS A 98 24.69 -9.98 -2.15
N LYS A 99 23.58 -10.65 -1.78
CA LYS A 99 23.65 -11.86 -0.94
C LYS A 99 23.62 -13.20 -1.70
N LYS A 100 23.31 -13.20 -3.00
CA LYS A 100 23.20 -14.45 -3.78
C LYS A 100 24.54 -14.93 -4.38
N LYS A 101 25.60 -14.11 -4.38
CA LYS A 101 26.90 -14.47 -4.99
C LYS A 101 27.92 -15.10 -4.03
N SER A 102 27.67 -15.11 -2.71
CA SER A 102 28.62 -15.69 -1.73
C SER A 102 28.26 -17.09 -1.22
N ALA A 103 27.12 -17.66 -1.65
CA ALA A 103 26.76 -19.03 -1.29
C ALA A 103 27.20 -20.07 -2.34
N GLU A 104 27.45 -19.65 -3.58
CA GLU A 104 27.86 -20.54 -4.69
C GLU A 104 29.40 -20.61 -4.86
N ASP A 105 30.14 -19.60 -4.36
CA ASP A 105 31.61 -19.54 -4.44
C ASP A 105 32.33 -20.29 -3.29
N ASN A 106 31.58 -20.80 -2.31
CA ASN A 106 32.15 -21.52 -1.15
C ASN A 106 31.89 -23.05 -1.19
N SER A 107 31.17 -23.54 -2.20
CA SER A 107 31.05 -24.97 -2.50
C SER A 107 32.08 -25.47 -3.51
N GLU A 108 32.74 -24.58 -4.26
CA GLU A 108 33.71 -24.96 -5.30
C GLU A 108 35.18 -24.91 -4.82
N LYS A 109 35.41 -24.49 -3.56
CA LYS A 109 36.76 -24.42 -2.96
C LYS A 109 37.06 -25.56 -1.98
N LYS A 110 36.28 -26.63 -2.02
CA LYS A 110 36.35 -27.76 -1.08
C LYS A 110 36.62 -29.12 -1.74
N ASP A 111 37.18 -29.11 -2.95
CA ASP A 111 37.77 -30.27 -3.62
C ASP A 111 39.24 -30.01 -3.95
#